data_AF-A0A0Q2UWE5-F1
#
_entry.id   AF-A0A0Q2UWE5-F1
#
_cell.length_a   1.000
_cell.length_b   1.000
_cell.length_c   1.000
_cell.angle_alpha   90.00
_cell.angle_beta   90.00
_cell.angle_gamma   90.00
#
_symmetry.space_group_name_H-M   'P 1'
#
loop_
_entity.id
_entity.type
_entity.pdbx_description
1 polymer ?
#
loop_
_entity_poly.entity_id
_entity_poly.type
_entity_poly.pdbx_seq_one_letter_code
_entity_poly.pdbx_strand_id
1 'polypeptide(L)'
;MLRGFLFLLALSGCTYTPHLGARFGVPVGTQVIAQEGSQSGIQRFTTQEREIYRDATGIMTARPVILQRGALRQHAVLTNVRRRAPNAPRLVHVATHDRLLDYRRHDRIYSHCIDGCQRAEIGAIYLSEADFHAATRDGLYILADGARQSYEGTVPAEAFARVRAAADAPGALRQIRDVVLPLIDTEP
;
A
#
# COMPACT_ATOMS: atom_id res chain seq x y z
N MET A 1 -50.71 -53.14 29.12
CA MET A 1 -50.35 -52.74 30.51
C MET A 1 -49.18 -51.77 30.38
N LEU A 2 -49.48 -50.46 30.43
CA LEU A 2 -49.45 -49.57 31.60
C LEU A 2 -48.02 -49.03 31.86
N ARG A 3 -47.82 -47.73 31.57
CA ARG A 3 -47.47 -46.63 32.52
C ARG A 3 -46.02 -46.69 33.04
N GLY A 4 -45.27 -45.61 33.14
CA GLY A 4 -45.57 -44.18 33.13
C GLY A 4 -44.30 -43.36 32.85
N PHE A 5 -44.45 -42.10 32.43
CA PHE A 5 -44.38 -40.90 33.30
C PHE A 5 -43.02 -40.75 34.00
N LEU A 6 -42.33 -39.61 34.08
CA LEU A 6 -42.47 -38.22 33.63
C LEU A 6 -41.27 -37.55 34.33
N PHE A 7 -40.50 -36.67 33.70
CA PHE A 7 -40.17 -35.37 34.31
C PHE A 7 -39.45 -34.46 33.31
N LEU A 8 -40.11 -33.34 33.03
CA LEU A 8 -39.52 -32.14 32.45
C LEU A 8 -38.44 -31.59 33.38
N LEU A 9 -37.35 -31.11 32.79
CA LEU A 9 -36.65 -29.93 33.30
C LEU A 9 -36.32 -29.03 32.11
N ALA A 10 -37.23 -28.07 31.89
CA ALA A 10 -36.94 -26.87 31.14
C ALA A 10 -36.00 -26.01 31.99
N LEU A 11 -34.77 -25.81 31.52
CA LEU A 11 -33.94 -24.69 31.96
C LEU A 11 -33.67 -23.84 30.73
N SER A 12 -34.49 -22.79 30.66
CA SER A 12 -34.24 -21.56 29.92
C SER A 12 -32.89 -20.98 30.36
N GLY A 13 -31.82 -21.38 29.69
CA GLY A 13 -30.54 -20.69 29.71
C GLY A 13 -30.45 -19.83 28.47
N CYS A 14 -30.47 -18.51 28.65
CA CYS A 14 -30.28 -17.52 27.60
C CYS A 14 -29.15 -17.95 26.66
N THR A 15 -29.46 -18.14 25.38
CA THR A 15 -28.46 -18.14 24.31
C THR A 15 -27.83 -16.75 24.29
N TYR A 16 -26.80 -16.57 25.11
CA TYR A 16 -25.85 -15.49 24.92
C TYR A 16 -25.14 -15.83 23.61
N THR A 17 -25.64 -15.28 22.51
CA THR A 17 -24.90 -15.22 21.27
C THR A 17 -23.71 -14.32 21.58
N PRO A 18 -22.48 -14.83 21.72
CA PRO A 18 -21.37 -13.90 21.64
C PRO A 18 -21.45 -13.35 20.22
N HIS A 19 -21.81 -12.07 20.10
CA HIS A 19 -21.35 -11.28 18.98
C HIS A 19 -19.83 -11.45 19.00
N LEU A 20 -19.35 -12.41 18.22
CA LEU A 20 -17.95 -12.53 17.84
C LEU A 20 -17.69 -11.25 17.06
N GLY A 21 -17.32 -10.22 17.83
CA GLY A 21 -16.75 -9.00 17.34
C GLY A 21 -15.71 -9.43 16.32
N ALA A 22 -15.92 -8.97 15.10
CA ALA A 22 -14.95 -9.12 14.04
C ALA A 22 -13.60 -8.73 14.64
N ARG A 23 -12.73 -9.72 14.82
CA ARG A 23 -11.34 -9.48 15.15
C ARG A 23 -10.80 -8.70 13.96
N PHE A 24 -10.80 -7.38 14.05
CA PHE A 24 -9.98 -6.50 13.24
C PHE A 24 -8.53 -6.82 13.59
N GLY A 25 -8.03 -7.84 12.92
CA GLY A 25 -6.66 -8.24 12.86
C GLY A 25 -6.33 -8.54 11.41
N VAL A 26 -6.67 -7.63 10.50
CA VAL A 26 -6.01 -7.65 9.19
C VAL A 26 -4.55 -7.30 9.49
N PRO A 27 -3.57 -8.16 9.17
CA PRO A 27 -2.17 -7.84 9.39
C PRO A 27 -1.86 -6.49 8.72
N VAL A 28 -1.46 -5.52 9.53
CA VAL A 28 -0.95 -4.23 9.06
C VAL A 28 0.34 -4.53 8.31
N GLY A 29 0.25 -4.59 6.97
CA GLY A 29 1.40 -4.93 6.12
C GLY A 29 1.07 -5.53 4.76
N THR A 30 -0.17 -5.97 4.52
CA THR A 30 -0.54 -6.67 3.26
C THR A 30 -1.64 -5.99 2.44
N GLN A 31 -2.21 -4.89 2.92
CA GLN A 31 -3.39 -4.26 2.31
C GLN A 31 -3.04 -3.43 1.07
N VAL A 32 -3.92 -3.47 0.08
CA VAL A 32 -3.94 -2.52 -1.05
C VAL A 32 -4.80 -1.33 -0.66
N ILE A 33 -4.26 -0.14 -0.85
CA ILE A 33 -4.96 1.14 -0.70
C ILE A 33 -5.52 1.49 -2.08
N ALA A 34 -6.83 1.46 -2.21
CA ALA A 34 -7.55 1.90 -3.40
C ALA A 34 -8.27 3.22 -3.11
N GLN A 35 -8.14 4.20 -4.00
CA GLN A 35 -8.74 5.52 -3.87
C GLN A 35 -9.20 6.04 -5.22
N GLU A 36 -10.25 6.85 -5.24
CA GLU A 36 -10.71 7.59 -6.41
C GLU A 36 -10.64 9.09 -6.16
N GLY A 37 -10.04 9.82 -7.09
CA GLY A 37 -10.11 11.28 -7.07
C GLY A 37 -11.54 11.74 -7.34
N SER A 38 -12.17 12.40 -6.37
CA SER A 38 -13.58 12.82 -6.44
C SER A 38 -13.92 13.72 -7.63
N GLN A 39 -12.94 14.48 -8.14
CA GLN A 39 -13.10 15.36 -9.30
C GLN A 39 -12.48 14.82 -10.58
N SER A 40 -11.39 14.04 -10.48
CA SER A 40 -10.64 13.57 -11.65
C SER A 40 -11.13 12.22 -12.19
N GLY A 41 -11.84 11.43 -11.37
CA GLY A 41 -12.18 10.04 -11.67
C GLY A 41 -10.96 9.14 -11.83
N ILE A 42 -9.79 9.58 -11.37
CA ILE A 42 -8.56 8.77 -11.39
C ILE A 42 -8.59 7.83 -10.22
N GLN A 43 -8.49 6.55 -10.52
CA GLN A 43 -8.36 5.46 -9.58
C GLN A 43 -6.88 5.24 -9.27
N ARG A 44 -6.55 5.05 -8.00
CA ARG A 44 -5.19 4.81 -7.52
C ARG A 44 -5.17 3.54 -6.70
N PHE A 45 -4.34 2.59 -7.08
CA PHE A 45 -4.09 1.35 -6.35
C PHE A 45 -2.63 1.31 -5.91
N THR A 46 -2.37 1.15 -4.62
CA THR A 46 -0.99 1.11 -4.09
C THR A 46 -0.92 0.30 -2.80
N THR A 47 0.26 0.11 -2.22
CA THR A 47 0.42 -0.47 -0.89
C THR A 47 0.86 0.60 0.12
N GLN A 48 0.98 0.21 1.39
CA GLN A 48 1.76 1.01 2.34
C GLN A 48 3.21 1.17 1.86
N GLU A 49 3.87 2.25 2.30
CA GLU A 49 5.29 2.44 2.03
C GLU A 49 6.08 1.31 2.68
N ARG A 50 7.01 0.70 1.92
CA ARG A 50 7.92 -0.29 2.45
C ARG A 50 9.32 0.27 2.44
N GLU A 51 10.01 0.11 3.55
CA GLU A 51 11.43 0.39 3.61
C GLU A 51 12.19 -0.61 2.75
N ILE A 52 13.01 -0.08 1.85
CA ILE A 52 13.92 -0.87 1.00
C ILE A 52 15.39 -0.63 1.35
N TYR A 53 15.68 0.47 2.07
CA TYR A 53 17.01 0.80 2.56
C TYR A 53 16.93 1.57 3.87
N ARG A 54 17.85 1.30 4.79
CA ARG A 54 18.07 2.10 6.00
C ARG A 54 19.53 2.02 6.43
N ASP A 55 20.08 3.18 6.80
CA ASP A 55 21.32 3.29 7.56
C ASP A 55 21.17 4.33 8.69
N ALA A 56 22.29 4.76 9.27
CA ALA A 56 22.30 5.78 10.33
C ALA A 56 21.85 7.17 9.86
N THR A 57 21.90 7.47 8.55
CA THR A 57 21.77 8.84 8.01
C THR A 57 20.61 9.00 7.03
N GLY A 58 20.05 7.92 6.52
CA GLY A 58 19.06 7.91 5.47
C GLY A 58 18.19 6.66 5.45
N ILE A 59 16.98 6.83 4.92
CA ILE A 59 15.99 5.78 4.73
C ILE A 59 15.42 5.98 3.33
N MET A 60 15.23 4.89 2.58
CA MET A 60 14.46 4.91 1.36
C MET A 60 13.26 3.97 1.52
N THR A 61 12.07 4.52 1.29
CA THR A 61 10.86 3.73 1.15
C THR A 61 10.37 3.77 -0.28
N ALA A 62 9.73 2.69 -0.69
CA ALA A 62 9.14 2.56 -2.01
C ALA A 62 7.82 1.77 -1.96
N ARG A 63 6.93 2.04 -2.93
CA ARG A 63 5.69 1.28 -3.11
C ARG A 63 5.24 1.29 -4.57
N PRO A 64 4.74 0.16 -5.10
CA PRO A 64 4.15 0.13 -6.43
C PRO A 64 2.83 0.90 -6.46
N VAL A 65 2.52 1.52 -7.58
CA VAL A 65 1.25 2.20 -7.82
C VAL A 65 0.77 1.94 -9.25
N ILE A 66 -0.54 1.73 -9.38
CA ILE A 66 -1.25 1.83 -10.65
C ILE A 66 -2.22 3.00 -10.55
N LEU A 67 -2.13 3.91 -11.52
CA LEU A 67 -3.12 4.95 -11.76
C LEU A 67 -3.97 4.55 -12.95
N GLN A 68 -5.29 4.63 -12.83
CA GLN A 68 -6.21 4.23 -13.90
C GLN A 68 -7.31 5.27 -14.10
N ARG A 69 -7.65 5.53 -15.37
CA ARG A 69 -8.84 6.29 -15.76
C ARG A 69 -9.45 5.69 -17.03
N GLY A 70 -10.61 5.05 -16.90
CA GLY A 70 -11.19 4.26 -17.98
C GLY A 70 -10.22 3.14 -18.40
N ALA A 71 -9.88 3.09 -19.69
CA ALA A 71 -8.91 2.13 -20.25
C ALA A 71 -7.45 2.56 -20.11
N LEU A 72 -7.17 3.80 -19.70
CA LEU A 72 -5.80 4.29 -19.55
C LEU A 72 -5.24 3.86 -18.19
N ARG A 73 -4.03 3.29 -18.21
CA ARG A 73 -3.29 2.88 -17.03
C ARG A 73 -1.87 3.41 -17.05
N GLN A 74 -1.38 3.84 -15.89
CA GLN A 74 0.01 4.22 -15.68
C GLN A 74 0.58 3.41 -14.52
N HIS A 75 1.75 2.85 -14.76
CA HIS A 75 2.45 1.97 -13.84
C HIS A 75 3.68 2.69 -13.30
N ALA A 76 3.84 2.72 -11.99
CA ALA A 76 4.99 3.37 -11.38
C ALA A 76 5.36 2.75 -10.02
N VAL A 77 6.54 3.13 -9.53
CA VAL A 77 6.96 2.94 -8.14
C VAL A 77 7.17 4.31 -7.52
N LEU A 78 6.42 4.63 -6.48
CA LEU A 78 6.61 5.86 -5.72
C LEU A 78 7.78 5.65 -4.75
N THR A 79 8.70 6.60 -4.72
CA THR A 79 9.89 6.58 -3.86
C THR A 79 9.88 7.75 -2.89
N ASN A 80 10.32 7.52 -1.66
CA ASN A 80 10.52 8.56 -0.66
C ASN A 80 11.87 8.32 0.03
N VAL A 81 12.83 9.18 -0.28
CA VAL A 81 14.16 9.15 0.34
C VAL A 81 14.18 10.21 1.43
N ARG A 82 14.54 9.82 2.65
CA ARG A 82 14.65 10.73 3.80
C ARG A 82 16.07 10.70 4.33
N ARG A 83 16.60 11.87 4.73
CA ARG A 83 17.91 11.98 5.38
C ARG A 83 17.86 12.84 6.63
N ARG A 84 18.62 12.42 7.64
CA ARG A 84 18.94 13.19 8.86
C ARG A 84 20.29 13.86 8.69
N ALA A 85 20.37 14.82 7.76
CA ALA A 85 21.60 15.53 7.44
C ALA A 85 21.29 16.98 7.05
N PRO A 86 22.27 17.91 7.09
CA PRO A 86 22.07 19.31 6.73
C PRO A 86 21.55 19.51 5.30
N ASN A 87 21.80 18.56 4.40
CA ASN A 87 21.40 18.64 2.99
C ASN A 87 20.29 17.62 2.68
N ALA A 88 19.25 18.08 1.98
CA ALA A 88 18.20 17.20 1.47
C ALA A 88 18.78 16.16 0.50
N PRO A 89 18.23 14.93 0.48
CA PRO A 89 18.59 13.96 -0.55
C PRO A 89 18.37 14.58 -1.94
N ARG A 90 19.18 14.13 -2.90
CA ARG A 90 19.08 14.49 -4.31
C ARG A 90 19.46 13.27 -5.12
N LEU A 91 18.46 12.54 -5.61
CA LEU A 91 18.72 11.44 -6.54
C LEU A 91 19.14 12.02 -7.89
N VAL A 92 20.12 11.36 -8.51
CA VAL A 92 20.69 11.73 -9.81
C VAL A 92 20.29 10.69 -10.83
N HIS A 93 20.49 9.41 -10.50
CA HIS A 93 20.13 8.28 -11.35
C HIS A 93 19.42 7.21 -10.52
N VAL A 94 18.55 6.47 -11.19
CA VAL A 94 17.92 5.29 -10.62
C VAL A 94 18.00 4.18 -11.66
N ALA A 95 18.41 2.99 -11.23
CA ALA A 95 18.62 1.84 -12.08
C ALA A 95 18.03 0.56 -11.47
N THR A 96 17.80 -0.44 -12.30
CA THR A 96 17.63 -1.83 -11.90
C THR A 96 18.70 -2.66 -12.59
N HIS A 97 19.52 -3.37 -11.82
CA HIS A 97 20.66 -4.13 -12.35
C HIS A 97 21.54 -3.26 -13.26
N ASP A 98 21.53 -3.53 -14.57
CA ASP A 98 22.31 -2.86 -15.61
C ASP A 98 21.51 -1.80 -16.40
N ARG A 99 20.26 -1.53 -16.03
CA ARG A 99 19.34 -0.67 -16.78
C ARG A 99 18.90 0.57 -15.99
N LEU A 100 19.03 1.76 -16.61
CA LEU A 100 18.45 2.99 -16.08
C LEU A 100 16.92 2.98 -16.14
N LEU A 101 16.28 3.47 -15.09
CA LEU A 101 14.82 3.60 -14.97
C LEU A 101 14.38 5.06 -15.21
N ASP A 102 13.16 5.27 -15.75
CA ASP A 102 12.56 6.60 -15.92
C ASP A 102 12.12 7.18 -14.57
N TYR A 103 13.10 7.70 -13.82
CA TYR A 103 12.85 8.39 -12.56
C TYR A 103 12.55 9.87 -12.80
N ARG A 104 11.46 10.33 -12.18
CA ARG A 104 11.12 11.76 -12.12
C ARG A 104 10.92 12.17 -10.67
N ARG A 105 11.67 13.20 -10.29
CA ARG A 105 11.48 13.86 -9.00
C ARG A 105 10.19 14.67 -9.02
N HIS A 106 9.35 14.48 -8.02
CA HIS A 106 8.12 15.25 -7.84
C HIS A 106 8.32 16.40 -6.87
N ASP A 107 8.97 16.15 -5.73
CA ASP A 107 9.13 17.16 -4.69
C ASP A 107 10.37 16.94 -3.82
N ARG A 108 10.81 18.01 -3.14
CA ARG A 108 11.83 17.98 -2.08
C ARG A 108 11.33 18.75 -0.87
N ILE A 109 10.99 18.00 0.16
CA ILE A 109 10.50 18.55 1.42
C ILE A 109 11.70 18.82 2.32
N TYR A 110 12.01 20.09 2.56
CA TYR A 110 13.21 20.50 3.30
C TYR A 110 13.11 20.32 4.82
N SER A 111 11.95 19.91 5.34
CA SER A 111 11.76 19.60 6.76
C SER A 111 10.50 18.75 6.99
N HIS A 112 10.67 17.58 7.59
CA HIS A 112 9.64 16.73 8.17
C HIS A 112 10.10 16.33 9.58
N CYS A 113 9.45 16.84 10.64
CA CYS A 113 10.00 16.85 12.00
C CYS A 113 9.13 16.08 13.02
N ILE A 114 8.70 14.85 12.72
CA ILE A 114 7.95 14.03 13.68
C ILE A 114 8.88 13.32 14.68
N ASP A 115 10.06 12.84 14.23
CA ASP A 115 11.08 12.16 15.06
C ASP A 115 12.49 12.63 14.67
N GLY A 116 12.75 13.91 14.94
CA GLY A 116 13.89 14.65 14.42
C GLY A 116 13.63 15.19 13.01
N CYS A 117 14.23 16.33 12.68
CA CYS A 117 14.02 16.95 11.38
C CYS A 117 14.73 16.17 10.27
N GLN A 118 13.92 15.61 9.38
CA GLN A 118 14.37 14.90 8.20
C GLN A 118 14.09 15.75 6.97
N ARG A 119 14.97 15.64 5.98
CA ARG A 119 14.76 16.21 4.65
C ARG A 119 14.41 15.09 3.70
N ALA A 120 13.42 15.29 2.85
CA ALA A 120 12.93 14.24 1.96
C ALA A 120 13.00 14.63 0.49
N GLU A 121 13.17 13.64 -0.37
CA GLU A 121 12.92 13.73 -1.81
C GLU A 121 11.88 12.66 -2.16
N ILE A 122 10.84 13.10 -2.85
CA ILE A 122 9.76 12.24 -3.32
C ILE A 122 9.81 12.22 -4.85
N GLY A 123 9.67 11.04 -5.42
CA GLY A 123 9.67 10.85 -6.86
C GLY A 123 8.87 9.61 -7.26
N ALA A 124 8.83 9.39 -8.56
CA ALA A 124 8.25 8.21 -9.16
C ALA A 124 9.19 7.63 -10.21
N ILE A 125 9.28 6.31 -10.22
CA ILE A 125 9.90 5.54 -11.29
C ILE A 125 8.77 5.04 -12.18
N TYR A 126 8.71 5.52 -13.41
CA TYR A 126 7.69 5.08 -14.37
C TYR A 126 8.13 3.78 -15.04
N LEU A 127 7.20 2.83 -15.12
CA LEU A 127 7.43 1.52 -15.69
C LEU A 127 6.51 1.32 -16.90
N SER A 128 6.98 0.54 -17.87
CA SER A 128 6.08 -0.03 -18.86
C SER A 128 5.14 -1.03 -18.17
N GLU A 129 4.00 -1.33 -18.79
CA GLU A 129 3.12 -2.39 -18.28
C GLU A 129 3.83 -3.75 -18.23
N ALA A 130 4.67 -4.05 -19.21
CA ALA A 130 5.48 -5.26 -19.25
C ALA A 130 6.48 -5.34 -18.09
N ASP A 131 7.15 -4.23 -17.76
CA ASP A 131 8.10 -4.16 -16.64
C ASP A 131 7.38 -4.32 -15.31
N PHE A 132 6.22 -3.67 -15.14
CA PHE A 132 5.41 -3.81 -13.94
C PHE A 132 4.89 -5.25 -13.79
N HIS A 133 4.49 -5.88 -14.90
CA HIS A 133 4.13 -7.30 -14.93
C HIS A 133 5.31 -8.20 -14.56
N ALA A 134 6.51 -7.95 -15.08
CA ALA A 134 7.68 -8.73 -14.71
C ALA A 134 7.95 -8.62 -13.20
N ALA A 135 7.83 -7.40 -12.67
CA ALA A 135 8.00 -7.14 -11.24
C ALA A 135 6.96 -7.86 -10.35
N THR A 136 5.81 -8.33 -10.87
CA THR A 136 4.89 -9.16 -10.08
C THR A 136 5.43 -10.55 -9.77
N ARG A 137 6.45 -11.02 -10.51
CA ARG A 137 7.12 -12.31 -10.29
C ARG A 137 8.44 -12.13 -9.57
N ASP A 138 9.23 -11.16 -10.02
CA ASP A 138 10.64 -11.06 -9.65
C ASP A 138 10.90 -9.96 -8.61
N GLY A 139 9.92 -9.08 -8.39
CA GLY A 139 10.12 -7.83 -7.67
C GLY A 139 10.86 -6.81 -8.54
N LEU A 140 11.21 -5.67 -7.93
CA LEU A 140 12.01 -4.65 -8.58
C LEU A 140 13.17 -4.27 -7.68
N TYR A 141 14.36 -4.69 -8.05
CA TYR A 141 15.60 -4.17 -7.50
C TYR A 141 15.80 -2.71 -7.94
N ILE A 142 16.16 -1.85 -7.00
CA ILE A 142 16.38 -0.42 -7.21
C ILE A 142 17.75 -0.06 -6.65
N LEU A 143 18.61 0.45 -7.52
CA LEU A 143 19.81 1.19 -7.16
C LEU A 143 19.57 2.67 -7.45
N ALA A 144 19.50 3.50 -6.41
CA ALA A 144 19.27 4.93 -6.52
C ALA A 144 20.54 5.70 -6.12
N ASP A 145 21.25 6.23 -7.10
CA ASP A 145 22.45 7.02 -6.89
C ASP A 145 22.08 8.46 -6.58
N GLY A 146 22.35 8.87 -5.35
CA GLY A 146 22.21 10.25 -4.91
C GLY A 146 23.53 11.01 -4.98
N ALA A 147 23.45 12.34 -5.07
CA ALA A 147 24.62 13.22 -5.12
C ALA A 147 25.58 13.12 -3.91
N ARG A 148 25.16 12.43 -2.84
CA ARG A 148 25.89 12.30 -1.57
C ARG A 148 25.92 10.87 -1.01
N GLN A 149 25.02 10.01 -1.45
CA GLN A 149 24.79 8.67 -0.92
C GLN A 149 23.96 7.90 -1.94
N SER A 150 24.28 6.62 -2.11
CA SER A 150 23.47 5.69 -2.89
C SER A 150 22.57 4.87 -1.96
N TYR A 151 21.41 4.49 -2.47
CA TYR A 151 20.39 3.71 -1.79
C TYR A 151 20.11 2.47 -2.63
N GLU A 152 20.11 1.31 -2.00
CA GLU A 152 19.91 0.04 -2.69
C GLU A 152 18.85 -0.77 -1.96
N GLY A 153 17.91 -1.35 -2.71
CA GLY A 153 16.94 -2.26 -2.14
C GLY A 153 15.92 -2.78 -3.14
N THR A 154 15.10 -3.73 -2.70
CA THR A 154 14.14 -4.41 -3.57
C THR A 154 12.71 -4.15 -3.11
N VAL A 155 11.87 -3.69 -4.03
CA VAL A 155 10.42 -3.74 -3.85
C VAL A 155 9.96 -5.18 -4.15
N PRO A 156 9.31 -5.86 -3.21
CA PRO A 156 9.04 -7.30 -3.34
C PRO A 156 7.93 -7.59 -4.35
N ALA A 157 8.03 -8.73 -5.02
CA ALA A 157 7.09 -9.17 -6.06
C ALA A 157 5.63 -9.17 -5.59
N GLU A 158 5.42 -9.63 -4.36
CA GLU A 158 4.13 -9.69 -3.68
C GLU A 158 3.40 -8.33 -3.66
N ALA A 159 4.12 -7.20 -3.57
CA ALA A 159 3.51 -5.88 -3.54
C ALA A 159 2.96 -5.50 -4.92
N PHE A 160 3.71 -5.78 -6.00
CA PHE A 160 3.27 -5.57 -7.37
C PHE A 160 2.08 -6.47 -7.71
N ALA A 161 2.15 -7.75 -7.34
CA ALA A 161 1.08 -8.72 -7.60
C ALA A 161 -0.24 -8.28 -6.96
N ARG A 162 -0.21 -7.81 -5.70
CA ARG A 162 -1.41 -7.31 -5.01
C ARG A 162 -1.99 -6.06 -5.66
N VAL A 163 -1.15 -5.07 -5.99
CA VAL A 163 -1.63 -3.83 -6.62
C VAL A 163 -2.25 -4.12 -7.99
N ARG A 164 -1.65 -5.02 -8.78
CA ARG A 164 -2.21 -5.44 -10.06
C ARG A 164 -3.53 -6.17 -9.90
N ALA A 165 -3.59 -7.16 -9.01
CA ALA A 165 -4.82 -7.90 -8.75
C ALA A 165 -5.99 -6.98 -8.34
N ALA A 166 -5.71 -5.96 -7.53
CA ALA A 166 -6.72 -4.98 -7.15
C ALA A 166 -7.15 -4.07 -8.32
N ALA A 167 -6.22 -3.65 -9.18
CA ALA A 167 -6.52 -2.83 -10.35
C ALA A 167 -7.30 -3.60 -11.44
N ASP A 168 -7.13 -4.92 -11.51
CA ASP A 168 -7.82 -5.81 -12.46
C ASP A 168 -9.18 -6.30 -11.95
N ALA A 169 -9.47 -6.14 -10.65
CA ALA A 169 -10.75 -6.57 -10.08
C ALA A 169 -11.93 -5.76 -10.66
N PRO A 170 -12.96 -6.42 -11.23
CA PRO A 170 -14.16 -5.74 -11.71
C PRO A 170 -14.83 -4.96 -10.57
N GLY A 171 -15.02 -3.65 -10.75
CA GLY A 171 -15.68 -2.83 -9.74
C GLY A 171 -14.85 -2.57 -8.47
N ALA A 172 -13.52 -2.61 -8.55
CA ALA A 172 -12.59 -2.44 -7.42
C ALA A 172 -12.85 -1.20 -6.51
N LEU A 173 -13.54 -0.17 -7.01
CA LEU A 173 -13.97 0.98 -6.22
C LEU A 173 -15.45 0.98 -5.82
N ARG A 174 -16.31 0.20 -6.50
CA ARG A 174 -17.72 0.01 -6.09
C ARG A 174 -17.79 -0.80 -4.80
N GLN A 175 -17.03 -1.89 -4.70
CA GLN A 175 -17.03 -2.75 -3.51
C GLN A 175 -16.52 -2.07 -2.23
N ILE A 176 -15.65 -1.05 -2.34
CA ILE A 176 -15.12 -0.34 -1.16
C ILE A 176 -16.12 0.72 -0.66
N ARG A 177 -16.90 1.35 -1.55
CA ARG A 177 -18.00 2.22 -1.13
C ARG A 177 -19.05 1.45 -0.34
N ASP A 178 -19.43 0.26 -0.80
CA ASP A 178 -20.48 -0.54 -0.16
C ASP A 178 -20.06 -1.14 1.20
N VAL A 179 -18.74 -1.21 1.48
CA VAL A 179 -18.20 -1.70 2.76
C VAL A 179 -17.93 -0.57 3.77
N VAL A 180 -17.67 0.66 3.31
CA VAL A 180 -17.30 1.80 4.18
C VAL A 180 -18.46 2.77 4.43
N LEU A 181 -19.43 2.90 3.51
CA LEU A 181 -20.56 3.81 3.71
C LEU A 181 -21.66 3.36 4.70
N PRO A 182 -21.90 2.08 5.05
CA PRO A 182 -22.93 1.79 6.05
C PRO A 182 -22.50 2.14 7.49
N LEU A 183 -21.27 2.62 7.71
CA LEU A 183 -20.77 3.04 9.03
C LEU A 183 -20.97 4.52 9.35
N ILE A 184 -21.48 5.33 8.42
CA ILE A 184 -21.72 6.77 8.64
C ILE A 184 -23.23 7.10 8.71
N ASP A 185 -24.10 6.25 8.16
CA ASP A 185 -25.55 6.51 8.08
C ASP A 185 -26.39 5.75 9.12
N THR A 186 -25.78 5.31 10.22
CA THR A 186 -26.52 4.72 11.36
C THR A 186 -26.28 5.48 12.65
N GLU A 187 -26.75 6.72 12.73
CA GLU A 187 -27.32 7.24 13.98
C GLU A 187 -28.61 8.02 13.65
N PRO A 188 -29.68 7.86 14.47
CA PRO A 188 -31.05 8.29 14.18
C PRO A 188 -31.30 9.80 14.22
#